data_AF-A0A142ES90-F1
#
_entry.id   AF-A0A142ES90-F1
#
_cell.length_a   1.000
_cell.length_b   1.000
_cell.length_c   1.000
_cell.angle_alpha   90.00
_cell.angle_beta   90.00
_cell.angle_gamma   90.00
#
_symmetry.space_group_name_H-M   'P 1'
#
loop_
_entity.id
_entity.type
_entity.pdbx_description
1 polymer ?
#
loop_
_entity_poly.entity_id
_entity_poly.type
_entity_poly.pdbx_seq_one_letter_code
_entity_poly.pdbx_strand_id
1 'polypeptide(L)'
;MRIASWLLVFICSFPLVALGQEQDSTQEESVDSTSFLWINTDFQPVSTFLARDFGQSLPAFSFQSMYLTKSGFYVSGSWTRFFDPDLTGLVGGGLGYSSSVSEKLDLDLGAWLYSGGSYLNSVGADRMGVLQGVLGWDWNVLYSTFQVQAILNQPSDFVIASNHSRYFQLNQLLWGKGLFSFEPKASFYFGTTNFYTLGNFVLTEQETLQASRFTLQAFEFVLPFSLTFQNLELKLDLNFLQPLQVPDYDSSSSRFFLSGGISYLIPFQKKTK
;
A
#
# COMPACT_ATOMS: atom_id res chain seq x y z
N MET A 1 -8.04 -35.71 -0.92
CA MET A 1 -7.22 -34.50 -0.74
C MET A 1 -8.09 -33.32 -1.17
N ARG A 2 -8.73 -32.63 -0.22
CA ARG A 2 -9.64 -31.51 -0.52
C ARG A 2 -8.80 -30.24 -0.62
N ILE A 3 -8.71 -29.67 -1.81
CA ILE A 3 -8.06 -28.39 -2.06
C ILE A 3 -8.95 -27.32 -1.42
N ALA A 4 -8.48 -26.75 -0.32
CA ALA A 4 -9.16 -25.68 0.38
C ALA A 4 -9.07 -24.39 -0.46
N SER A 5 -10.24 -23.88 -0.74
CA SER A 5 -10.61 -22.65 -1.40
C SER A 5 -10.06 -21.41 -0.67
N TRP A 6 -9.01 -20.76 -1.18
CA TRP A 6 -8.41 -19.57 -0.56
C TRP A 6 -8.86 -18.26 -1.23
N LEU A 7 -9.47 -17.35 -0.46
CA LEU A 7 -9.68 -15.95 -0.86
C LEU A 7 -8.41 -15.16 -0.55
N LEU A 8 -7.91 -14.42 -1.54
CA LEU A 8 -6.75 -13.55 -1.40
C LEU A 8 -7.21 -12.12 -1.68
N VAL A 9 -7.34 -11.37 -0.61
CA VAL A 9 -7.70 -9.95 -0.64
C VAL A 9 -6.39 -9.19 -0.58
N PHE A 10 -6.16 -8.17 -1.41
CA PHE A 10 -4.94 -7.37 -1.34
C PHE A 10 -5.28 -5.90 -1.21
N ILE A 11 -4.69 -5.23 -0.24
CA ILE A 11 -4.77 -3.78 -0.11
C ILE A 11 -3.50 -3.23 -0.74
N CYS A 12 -3.69 -2.48 -1.83
CA CYS A 12 -2.65 -1.60 -2.33
C CYS A 12 -2.41 -0.55 -1.24
N SER A 13 -1.30 -0.67 -0.51
CA SER A 13 -0.76 0.46 0.25
C SER A 13 -0.38 1.50 -0.78
N PHE A 14 -1.22 2.52 -0.98
CA PHE A 14 -0.83 3.66 -1.81
C PHE A 14 0.39 4.28 -1.14
N PRO A 15 1.57 4.30 -1.79
CA PRO A 15 2.63 5.17 -1.32
C PRO A 15 2.15 6.58 -1.65
N LEU A 16 1.46 7.22 -0.71
CA LEU A 16 1.39 8.68 -0.76
C LEU A 16 2.84 9.13 -0.60
N VAL A 17 3.41 9.61 -1.71
CA VAL A 17 4.68 10.31 -1.73
C VAL A 17 4.63 11.33 -0.60
N ALA A 18 5.54 11.18 0.38
CA ALA A 18 5.64 12.09 1.51
C ALA A 18 6.05 13.47 0.99
N LEU A 19 5.06 14.27 0.57
CA LEU A 19 5.28 15.62 0.02
C LEU A 19 6.04 16.53 1.01
N GLY A 20 5.98 16.22 2.31
CA GLY A 20 6.75 16.94 3.33
C GLY A 20 8.26 16.66 3.33
N GLN A 21 8.73 15.49 2.88
CA GLN A 21 10.16 15.14 2.97
C GLN A 21 11.01 15.75 1.85
N GLU A 22 10.45 15.97 0.65
CA GLU A 22 11.18 16.63 -0.45
C GLU A 22 11.54 18.08 -0.12
N GLN A 23 10.81 18.71 0.81
CA GLN A 23 10.95 20.12 1.15
C GLN A 23 12.26 20.45 1.89
N ASP A 24 12.97 19.45 2.42
CA ASP A 24 14.16 19.66 3.27
C ASP A 24 15.50 19.42 2.53
N SER A 25 15.50 18.90 1.30
CA SER A 25 16.75 18.58 0.55
C SER A 25 17.04 19.41 -0.70
N THR A 26 16.13 20.27 -1.16
CA THR A 26 16.38 21.17 -2.30
C THR A 26 15.70 22.51 -2.08
N GLN A 27 16.48 23.60 -2.08
CA GLN A 27 15.99 24.92 -2.45
C GLN A 27 15.63 24.90 -3.95
N GLU A 28 14.57 24.19 -4.30
CA GLU A 28 13.86 24.35 -5.56
C GLU A 28 12.43 24.77 -5.22
N GLU A 29 11.93 25.72 -6.00
CA GLU A 29 10.62 26.36 -5.85
C GLU A 29 9.56 25.35 -5.44
N SER A 30 8.91 25.61 -4.31
CA SER A 30 7.69 24.92 -3.88
C SER A 30 6.82 24.68 -5.12
N VAL A 31 6.66 23.42 -5.54
CA VAL A 31 5.81 23.08 -6.68
C VAL A 31 4.44 23.61 -6.36
N ASP A 32 4.14 24.76 -6.96
CA ASP A 32 3.01 25.57 -6.61
C ASP A 32 1.76 24.86 -7.09
N SER A 33 1.16 24.06 -6.20
CA SER A 33 -0.27 23.81 -6.14
C SER A 33 -0.92 23.43 -7.49
N THR A 34 -0.33 22.48 -8.22
CA THR A 34 -0.89 21.94 -9.47
C THR A 34 -1.59 20.61 -9.26
N SER A 35 -2.77 20.44 -9.87
CA SER A 35 -3.37 19.12 -10.02
C SER A 35 -2.45 18.22 -10.86
N PHE A 36 -2.40 16.93 -10.58
CA PHE A 36 -1.62 15.97 -11.37
C PHE A 36 -2.33 14.63 -11.52
N LEU A 37 -1.96 13.89 -12.56
CA LEU A 37 -2.30 12.49 -12.75
C LEU A 37 -1.03 11.67 -12.50
N TRP A 38 -1.06 10.82 -11.49
CA TRP A 38 -0.04 9.83 -11.21
C TRP A 38 -0.47 8.49 -11.79
N ILE A 39 0.44 7.82 -12.50
CA ILE A 39 0.24 6.49 -13.05
C ILE A 39 1.38 5.62 -12.54
N ASN A 40 1.08 4.42 -12.09
CA ASN A 40 2.08 3.51 -11.56
C ASN A 40 1.82 2.08 -11.99
N THR A 41 2.89 1.35 -12.25
CA THR A 41 2.86 -0.09 -12.48
C THR A 41 3.86 -0.78 -11.60
N ASP A 42 3.46 -1.86 -10.94
CA ASP A 42 4.32 -2.63 -10.05
C ASP A 42 4.32 -4.10 -10.42
N PHE A 43 5.44 -4.75 -10.18
CA PHE A 43 5.57 -6.19 -10.10
C PHE A 43 5.99 -6.59 -8.68
N GLN A 44 5.26 -7.54 -8.12
CA GLN A 44 5.57 -8.15 -6.84
C GLN A 44 5.56 -9.67 -6.99
N PRO A 45 6.63 -10.41 -6.60
CA PRO A 45 6.66 -11.87 -6.68
C PRO A 45 5.86 -12.54 -5.56
N VAL A 46 5.59 -11.79 -4.50
CA VAL A 46 4.79 -12.20 -3.36
C VAL A 46 3.75 -11.11 -3.14
N SER A 47 2.49 -11.51 -3.14
CA SER A 47 1.38 -10.62 -2.78
C SER A 47 1.06 -10.87 -1.31
N THR A 48 0.93 -9.80 -0.51
CA THR A 48 0.66 -9.90 0.93
C THR A 48 -0.55 -9.07 1.35
N PHE A 49 -1.39 -9.58 2.24
CA PHE A 49 -2.50 -8.85 2.86
C PHE A 49 -2.27 -8.67 4.34
N LEU A 50 -2.14 -7.44 4.82
CA LEU A 50 -1.83 -7.17 6.23
C LEU A 50 -0.64 -8.02 6.71
N ALA A 51 0.38 -8.12 5.86
CA ALA A 51 1.57 -8.94 6.07
C ALA A 51 1.32 -10.46 6.21
N ARG A 52 0.24 -10.98 5.62
CA ARG A 52 -0.01 -12.41 5.39
C ARG A 52 0.15 -12.73 3.91
N ASP A 53 0.92 -13.76 3.60
CA ASP A 53 1.00 -14.32 2.25
C ASP A 53 0.34 -15.70 2.15
N PHE A 54 -0.19 -16.21 3.27
CA PHE A 54 -0.86 -17.51 3.38
C PHE A 54 0.02 -18.67 2.89
N GLY A 55 1.35 -18.50 2.98
CA GLY A 55 2.36 -19.43 2.48
C GLY A 55 2.38 -19.59 0.96
N GLN A 56 1.74 -18.67 0.22
CA GLN A 56 1.70 -18.70 -1.23
C GLN A 56 2.68 -17.67 -1.81
N SER A 57 3.34 -18.04 -2.89
CA SER A 57 4.06 -17.09 -3.73
C SER A 57 3.17 -16.78 -4.91
N LEU A 58 2.47 -15.65 -4.84
CA LEU A 58 1.54 -15.20 -5.88
C LEU A 58 2.11 -13.97 -6.55
N PRO A 59 2.88 -14.15 -7.63
CA PRO A 59 3.37 -13.03 -8.41
C PRO A 59 2.18 -12.27 -8.98
N ALA A 60 2.24 -10.95 -8.87
CA ALA A 60 1.22 -10.07 -9.38
C ALA A 60 1.84 -8.89 -10.11
N PHE A 61 1.11 -8.44 -11.12
CA PHE A 61 1.33 -7.17 -11.79
C PHE A 61 0.18 -6.23 -11.41
N SER A 62 0.49 -5.00 -11.04
CA SER A 62 -0.48 -3.98 -10.68
C SER A 62 -0.35 -2.76 -11.59
N PHE A 63 -1.48 -2.14 -11.90
CA PHE A 63 -1.60 -0.83 -12.52
C PHE A 63 -2.44 0.06 -11.60
N GLN A 64 -1.99 1.27 -11.34
CA GLN A 64 -2.69 2.24 -10.52
C GLN A 64 -2.70 3.59 -11.22
N SER A 65 -3.77 4.34 -11.04
CA SER A 65 -3.85 5.73 -11.43
C SER A 65 -4.52 6.56 -10.35
N MET A 66 -4.04 7.78 -10.15
CA MET A 66 -4.61 8.74 -9.21
C MET A 66 -4.62 10.13 -9.82
N TYR A 67 -5.77 10.78 -9.82
CA TYR A 67 -5.87 12.20 -10.13
C TYR A 67 -6.02 12.98 -8.82
N LEU A 68 -5.01 13.77 -8.47
CA LEU A 68 -5.02 14.67 -7.31
C LEU A 68 -5.32 16.09 -7.79
N THR A 69 -6.27 16.74 -7.13
CA THR A 69 -6.61 18.14 -7.37
C THR A 69 -5.78 19.06 -6.48
N LYS A 70 -5.60 20.31 -6.91
CA LYS A 70 -5.01 21.38 -6.09
C LYS A 70 -5.64 21.52 -4.69
N SER A 71 -6.92 21.21 -4.53
CA SER A 71 -7.61 21.32 -3.24
C SER A 71 -7.33 20.15 -2.30
N GLY A 72 -6.56 19.14 -2.73
CA GLY A 72 -6.24 17.95 -1.93
C GLY A 72 -7.17 16.77 -2.18
N PHE A 73 -8.30 16.95 -2.86
CA PHE A 73 -9.16 15.83 -3.23
C PHE A 73 -8.53 14.98 -4.31
N TYR A 74 -8.62 13.66 -4.18
CA TYR A 74 -8.20 12.73 -5.23
C TYR A 74 -9.26 11.68 -5.55
N VAL A 75 -9.15 11.14 -6.76
CA VAL A 75 -9.80 9.91 -7.19
C VAL A 75 -8.73 8.96 -7.68
N SER A 76 -8.87 7.68 -7.36
CA SER A 76 -7.91 6.64 -7.71
C SER A 76 -8.58 5.40 -8.27
N GLY A 77 -7.87 4.71 -9.15
CA GLY A 77 -8.24 3.42 -9.72
C GLY A 77 -7.06 2.48 -9.68
N SER A 78 -7.32 1.19 -9.51
CA SER A 78 -6.29 0.14 -9.47
C SER A 78 -6.80 -1.11 -10.17
N TRP A 79 -5.86 -1.83 -10.77
CA TRP A 79 -6.07 -3.14 -11.36
C TRP A 79 -4.86 -4.01 -11.04
N THR A 80 -5.09 -5.24 -10.59
CA THR A 80 -4.04 -6.19 -10.25
C THR A 80 -4.34 -7.52 -10.91
N ARG A 81 -3.34 -8.12 -11.55
CA ARG A 81 -3.41 -9.44 -12.19
C ARG A 81 -2.39 -10.37 -11.57
N PHE A 82 -2.87 -11.48 -11.02
CA PHE A 82 -2.02 -12.58 -10.57
C PHE A 82 -1.54 -13.40 -11.76
N PHE A 83 -0.34 -13.95 -11.63
CA PHE A 83 0.25 -14.83 -12.65
C PHE A 83 -0.25 -16.26 -12.51
N ASP A 84 -1.04 -16.53 -11.47
CA ASP A 84 -1.83 -17.73 -11.34
C ASP A 84 -3.05 -17.66 -12.28
N PRO A 85 -3.20 -18.60 -13.24
CA PRO A 85 -4.33 -18.61 -14.17
C PRO A 85 -5.67 -18.86 -13.47
N ASP A 86 -5.67 -19.49 -12.30
CA ASP A 86 -6.88 -19.85 -11.54
C ASP A 86 -7.36 -18.67 -10.67
N LEU A 87 -6.58 -17.59 -10.55
CA LEU A 87 -7.00 -16.38 -9.86
C LEU A 87 -7.49 -15.33 -10.86
N THR A 88 -8.65 -14.73 -10.60
CA THR A 88 -9.05 -13.54 -11.37
C THR A 88 -8.35 -12.30 -10.83
N GLY A 89 -8.29 -11.24 -11.65
CA GLY A 89 -7.68 -9.98 -11.21
C GLY A 89 -8.53 -9.24 -10.18
N LEU A 90 -7.88 -8.36 -9.42
CA LEU A 90 -8.52 -7.40 -8.53
C LEU A 90 -8.70 -6.06 -9.25
N VAL A 91 -9.83 -5.41 -9.05
CA VAL A 91 -10.06 -4.03 -9.51
C VAL A 91 -10.49 -3.23 -8.29
N GLY A 92 -9.92 -2.04 -8.12
CA GLY A 92 -10.24 -1.16 -7.01
C GLY A 92 -10.42 0.26 -7.46
N GLY A 93 -11.23 1.01 -6.73
CA GLY A 93 -11.39 2.44 -6.93
C GLY A 93 -11.71 3.13 -5.62
N GLY A 94 -11.28 4.38 -5.49
CA GLY A 94 -11.49 5.13 -4.27
C GLY A 94 -11.36 6.63 -4.47
N LEU A 95 -11.76 7.35 -3.44
CA LEU A 95 -11.65 8.79 -3.36
C LEU A 95 -11.16 9.18 -1.98
N GLY A 96 -10.55 10.35 -1.88
CA GLY A 96 -10.06 10.84 -0.61
C GLY A 96 -9.61 12.29 -0.67
N TYR A 97 -8.95 12.69 0.41
CA TYR A 97 -8.48 14.03 0.66
C TYR A 97 -7.13 13.96 1.36
N SER A 98 -6.13 14.60 0.76
CA SER A 98 -4.79 14.75 1.32
C SER A 98 -4.45 16.23 1.51
N SER A 99 -3.85 16.56 2.65
CA SER A 99 -3.46 17.93 2.99
C SER A 99 -2.30 17.98 3.97
N SER A 100 -1.36 18.90 3.73
CA SER A 100 -0.34 19.27 4.72
C SER A 100 -0.95 20.29 5.69
N VAL A 101 -1.29 19.82 6.89
CA VAL A 101 -1.89 20.63 7.95
C VAL A 101 -0.88 21.63 8.52
N SER A 102 0.40 21.26 8.55
CA SER A 102 1.54 22.12 8.88
C SER A 102 2.80 21.63 8.17
N GLU A 103 3.93 22.33 8.31
CA GLU A 103 5.24 21.91 7.78
C GLU A 103 5.69 20.52 8.28
N LYS A 104 5.13 20.03 9.39
CA LYS A 104 5.50 18.75 10.01
C LYS A 104 4.38 17.73 10.06
N LEU A 105 3.18 18.10 9.62
CA LEU A 105 1.98 17.31 9.85
C LEU A 105 1.18 17.17 8.56
N ASP A 106 1.02 15.94 8.11
CA ASP A 106 0.22 15.56 6.96
C ASP A 106 -1.02 14.77 7.40
N LEU A 107 -2.11 14.94 6.65
CA LEU A 107 -3.36 14.21 6.82
C LEU A 107 -3.82 13.64 5.48
N ASP A 108 -4.12 12.36 5.45
CA ASP A 108 -4.80 11.69 4.34
C ASP A 108 -6.03 10.95 4.86
N LEU A 109 -7.17 11.11 4.18
CA LEU A 109 -8.41 10.42 4.48
C LEU A 109 -8.97 9.85 3.18
N GLY A 110 -9.47 8.62 3.21
CA GLY A 110 -10.14 8.09 2.03
C GLY A 110 -11.02 6.89 2.25
N ALA A 111 -11.69 6.53 1.16
CA ALA A 111 -12.56 5.38 1.07
C ALA A 111 -12.30 4.63 -0.25
N TRP A 112 -12.20 3.31 -0.17
CA TRP A 112 -11.95 2.45 -1.32
C TRP A 112 -12.95 1.31 -1.39
N LEU A 113 -13.25 0.90 -2.60
CA LEU A 113 -14.01 -0.28 -2.93
C LEU A 113 -13.16 -1.14 -3.84
N TYR A 114 -12.95 -2.38 -3.43
CA TYR A 114 -12.26 -3.39 -4.20
C TYR A 114 -13.26 -4.47 -4.62
N SER A 115 -13.06 -5.01 -5.81
CA SER A 115 -13.83 -6.10 -6.38
C SER A 115 -12.88 -7.04 -7.11
N GLY A 116 -12.87 -8.30 -6.71
CA GLY A 116 -12.12 -9.36 -7.39
C GLY A 116 -13.00 -10.59 -7.54
N GLY A 117 -12.79 -11.37 -8.61
CA GLY A 117 -13.41 -12.68 -8.74
C GLY A 117 -12.58 -13.73 -8.01
N SER A 118 -13.17 -14.39 -7.02
CA SER A 118 -12.65 -15.67 -6.56
C SER A 118 -13.16 -16.79 -7.46
N TYR A 119 -12.33 -17.78 -7.79
CA TYR A 119 -12.74 -19.00 -8.52
C TYR A 119 -13.77 -19.85 -7.73
N LEU A 120 -14.11 -19.42 -6.52
CA LEU A 120 -14.87 -20.16 -5.52
C LEU A 120 -16.31 -19.70 -5.39
N ASN A 121 -16.64 -18.52 -5.92
CA ASN A 121 -17.99 -17.96 -5.87
C ASN A 121 -18.60 -17.97 -7.27
N SER A 122 -19.46 -18.97 -7.53
CA SER A 122 -20.37 -19.03 -8.69
C SER A 122 -21.37 -17.86 -8.74
N VAL A 123 -21.33 -16.96 -7.75
CA VAL A 123 -22.20 -15.80 -7.61
C VAL A 123 -21.37 -14.54 -7.28
N GLY A 124 -20.44 -14.19 -8.17
CA GLY A 124 -20.07 -12.80 -8.45
C GLY A 124 -19.40 -11.96 -7.34
N ALA A 125 -18.11 -11.68 -7.54
CA ALA A 125 -17.33 -10.58 -6.95
C ALA A 125 -17.31 -10.48 -5.41
N ASP A 126 -16.17 -10.82 -4.82
CA ASP A 126 -15.90 -10.49 -3.43
C ASP A 126 -15.59 -8.99 -3.35
N ARG A 127 -16.52 -8.26 -2.73
CA ARG A 127 -16.43 -6.80 -2.57
C ARG A 127 -15.87 -6.49 -1.19
N MET A 128 -14.84 -5.65 -1.16
CA MET A 128 -14.26 -5.15 0.08
C MET A 128 -14.35 -3.63 0.10
N GLY A 129 -14.99 -3.09 1.14
CA GLY A 129 -14.91 -1.68 1.44
C GLY A 129 -13.78 -1.41 2.43
N VAL A 130 -13.09 -0.30 2.25
CA VAL A 130 -12.01 0.14 3.14
C VAL A 130 -12.21 1.62 3.45
N LEU A 131 -12.20 1.98 4.73
CA LEU A 131 -12.08 3.35 5.19
C LEU A 131 -10.70 3.50 5.82
N GLN A 132 -9.99 4.59 5.50
CA GLN A 132 -8.67 4.83 6.07
C GLN A 132 -8.48 6.29 6.44
N GLY A 133 -7.65 6.51 7.46
CA GLY A 133 -7.03 7.79 7.74
C GLY A 133 -5.54 7.59 8.04
N VAL A 134 -4.70 8.47 7.53
CA VAL A 134 -3.26 8.48 7.77
C VAL A 134 -2.87 9.84 8.33
N LEU A 135 -2.09 9.82 9.40
CA LEU A 135 -1.44 11.00 9.96
C LEU A 135 0.07 10.84 9.81
N GLY A 136 0.68 11.75 9.05
CA GLY A 136 2.13 11.83 8.86
C GLY A 136 2.74 12.87 9.78
N TRP A 137 3.86 12.54 10.42
CA TRP A 137 4.57 13.43 11.33
C TRP A 137 6.07 13.43 11.02
N ASP A 138 6.64 14.60 10.73
CA ASP A 138 8.08 14.78 10.58
C ASP A 138 8.78 15.18 11.90
N TRP A 139 9.63 14.29 12.40
CA TRP A 139 10.47 14.48 13.58
C TRP A 139 11.83 15.11 13.24
N ASN A 140 12.03 15.57 12.01
CA ASN A 140 13.29 15.98 11.36
C ASN A 140 14.28 14.84 11.15
N VAL A 141 14.45 13.93 12.12
CA VAL A 141 15.36 12.77 12.00
C VAL A 141 14.69 11.56 11.37
N LEU A 142 13.35 11.52 11.43
CA LEU A 142 12.52 10.41 11.04
C LEU A 142 11.16 10.97 10.66
N TYR A 143 10.54 10.41 9.63
CA TYR A 143 9.13 10.63 9.34
C TYR A 143 8.34 9.40 9.80
N SER A 144 7.22 9.65 10.46
CA SER A 144 6.35 8.57 10.95
C SER A 144 4.95 8.75 10.40
N THR A 145 4.36 7.66 9.90
CA THR A 145 2.94 7.66 9.55
C THR A 145 2.19 6.71 10.45
N PHE A 146 1.03 7.16 10.93
CA PHE A 146 0.08 6.37 11.68
C PHE A 146 -1.19 6.24 10.85
N GLN A 147 -1.42 5.05 10.33
CA GLN A 147 -2.59 4.71 9.53
C GLN A 147 -3.58 3.94 10.40
N VAL A 148 -4.84 4.36 10.34
CA VAL A 148 -5.98 3.65 10.89
C VAL A 148 -6.85 3.21 9.71
N GLN A 149 -7.22 1.94 9.67
CA GLN A 149 -8.01 1.35 8.61
C GLN A 149 -9.14 0.49 9.19
N ALA A 150 -10.34 0.69 8.66
CA ALA A 150 -11.48 -0.19 8.89
C ALA A 150 -11.83 -0.90 7.59
N ILE A 151 -11.81 -2.23 7.62
CA ILE A 151 -12.25 -3.06 6.50
C ILE A 151 -13.71 -3.41 6.76
N LEU A 152 -14.55 -3.12 5.77
CA LEU A 152 -15.99 -3.29 5.84
C LEU A 152 -16.36 -4.71 5.41
N ASN A 153 -16.10 -5.66 6.31
CA ASN A 153 -16.49 -7.07 6.21
C ASN A 153 -17.42 -7.50 7.36
N GLN A 154 -17.86 -8.76 7.34
CA GLN A 154 -18.66 -9.38 8.40
C GLN A 154 -17.91 -10.58 8.99
N PRO A 155 -17.34 -10.48 10.21
CA PRO A 155 -17.20 -9.27 11.04
C PRO A 155 -16.16 -8.28 10.48
N SER A 156 -16.24 -7.02 10.90
CA SER A 156 -15.31 -5.97 10.43
C SER A 156 -13.90 -6.17 10.97
N ASP A 157 -12.89 -5.80 10.19
CA ASP A 157 -11.51 -5.70 10.66
C ASP A 157 -11.09 -4.27 10.93
N PHE A 158 -10.25 -4.14 11.95
CA PHE A 158 -9.62 -2.89 12.33
C PHE A 158 -8.11 -3.06 12.37
N VAL A 159 -7.40 -2.19 11.66
CA VAL A 159 -5.95 -2.24 11.51
C VAL A 159 -5.37 -0.87 11.83
N ILE A 160 -4.28 -0.88 12.58
CA ILE A 160 -3.40 0.25 12.77
C ILE A 160 -2.04 -0.13 12.19
N ALA A 161 -1.54 0.66 11.25
CA ALA A 161 -0.17 0.55 10.77
C ALA A 161 0.64 1.76 11.24
N SER A 162 1.83 1.50 11.78
CA SER A 162 2.80 2.54 12.12
C SER A 162 4.04 2.34 11.27
N ASN A 163 4.36 3.32 10.44
CA ASN A 163 5.51 3.27 9.55
C ASN A 163 6.51 4.36 9.94
N HIS A 164 7.78 4.04 9.81
CA HIS A 164 8.89 4.91 10.19
C HIS A 164 9.95 4.87 9.09
N SER A 165 10.24 6.02 8.49
CA SER A 165 11.18 6.10 7.38
C SER A 165 11.98 7.40 7.36
N ARG A 166 13.07 7.42 6.58
CA ARG A 166 13.81 8.63 6.27
C ARG A 166 14.30 8.58 4.83
N TYR A 167 13.98 9.62 4.08
CA TYR A 167 14.44 9.78 2.71
C TYR A 167 15.92 10.20 2.65
N PHE A 168 16.67 9.56 1.75
CA PHE A 168 18.04 9.90 1.43
C PHE A 168 18.18 10.04 -0.09
N GLN A 169 18.93 11.05 -0.51
CA GLN A 169 19.17 11.34 -1.92
C GLN A 169 20.65 11.56 -2.16
N LEU A 170 21.15 11.08 -3.29
CA LEU A 170 22.50 11.43 -3.72
C LEU A 170 22.51 12.85 -4.28
N ASN A 171 23.48 13.65 -3.82
CA ASN A 171 23.69 15.02 -4.30
C ASN A 171 24.15 15.10 -5.76
N GLN A 172 24.45 13.97 -6.41
CA GLN A 172 24.95 13.92 -7.77
C GLN A 172 23.93 13.25 -8.69
N LEU A 173 23.70 13.86 -9.85
CA LEU A 173 22.88 13.27 -10.90
C LEU A 173 23.63 12.12 -11.58
N LEU A 174 23.05 10.93 -11.56
CA LEU A 174 23.49 9.79 -12.36
C LEU A 174 23.27 10.10 -13.85
N TRP A 175 24.30 9.87 -14.66
CA TRP A 175 24.29 10.17 -16.10
C TRP A 175 23.86 11.62 -16.44
N GLY A 176 24.07 12.56 -15.50
CA GLY A 176 23.74 13.97 -15.66
C GLY A 176 22.25 14.30 -15.67
N LYS A 177 21.35 13.34 -15.40
CA LYS A 177 19.89 13.55 -15.43
C LYS A 177 19.09 12.75 -14.39
N GLY A 178 19.60 11.60 -13.97
CA GLY A 178 18.90 10.70 -13.07
C GLY A 178 19.17 11.05 -11.61
N LEU A 179 18.13 11.25 -10.83
CA LEU A 179 18.22 11.40 -9.40
C LEU A 179 18.10 10.03 -8.73
N PHE A 180 19.08 9.66 -7.92
CA PHE A 180 19.03 8.41 -7.17
C PHE A 180 18.73 8.67 -5.71
N SER A 181 17.79 7.90 -5.16
CA SER A 181 17.35 8.00 -3.78
C SER A 181 17.04 6.63 -3.18
N PHE A 182 16.98 6.59 -1.85
CA PHE A 182 16.57 5.41 -1.10
C PHE A 182 15.92 5.84 0.22
N GLU A 183 14.97 5.03 0.71
CA GLU A 183 14.15 5.41 1.88
C GLU A 183 13.89 4.19 2.79
N PRO A 184 14.83 3.78 3.64
CA PRO A 184 14.62 2.67 4.56
C PRO A 184 13.36 2.92 5.39
N LYS A 185 12.48 1.92 5.43
CA LYS A 185 11.20 1.98 6.12
C LYS A 185 11.01 0.75 7.00
N ALA A 186 10.60 0.98 8.23
CA ALA A 186 10.13 -0.05 9.15
C ALA A 186 8.64 0.15 9.42
N SER A 187 7.85 -0.92 9.30
CA SER A 187 6.40 -0.91 9.47
C SER A 187 5.98 -1.92 10.54
N PHE A 188 5.04 -1.51 11.39
CA PHE A 188 4.40 -2.36 12.39
C PHE A 188 2.90 -2.40 12.13
N TYR A 189 2.34 -3.60 12.06
CA TYR A 189 0.91 -3.80 11.81
C TYR A 189 0.25 -4.35 13.05
N PHE A 190 -0.76 -3.66 13.55
CA PHE A 190 -1.61 -4.08 14.65
C PHE A 190 -3.03 -4.21 14.14
N GLY A 191 -3.79 -5.18 14.62
CA GLY A 191 -5.16 -5.33 14.18
C GLY A 191 -5.83 -6.60 14.63
N THR A 192 -7.06 -6.77 14.17
CA THR A 192 -7.80 -8.03 14.18
C THR A 192 -7.44 -8.87 12.95
N THR A 193 -7.82 -10.14 12.96
CA THR A 193 -7.69 -11.06 11.82
C THR A 193 -9.01 -11.69 11.40
N ASN A 194 -10.11 -10.96 11.57
CA ASN A 194 -11.41 -11.40 11.09
C ASN A 194 -11.42 -11.62 9.56
N PHE A 195 -10.44 -11.10 8.82
CA PHE A 195 -10.31 -11.28 7.38
C PHE A 195 -10.14 -12.74 6.96
N TYR A 196 -9.75 -13.65 7.86
CA TYR A 196 -9.81 -15.08 7.56
C TYR A 196 -11.25 -15.55 7.24
N THR A 197 -12.29 -14.90 7.78
CA THR A 197 -13.68 -15.22 7.43
C THR A 197 -14.04 -14.79 6.01
N LEU A 198 -13.44 -13.72 5.49
CA LEU A 198 -13.53 -13.37 4.05
C LEU A 198 -12.96 -14.50 3.20
N GLY A 199 -11.90 -15.12 3.69
CA GLY A 199 -11.28 -16.34 3.18
C GLY A 199 -12.20 -17.57 3.04
N ASN A 200 -13.45 -17.51 3.52
CA ASN A 200 -14.31 -18.67 3.77
C ASN A 200 -13.65 -19.71 4.70
N PHE A 201 -12.69 -19.30 5.55
CA PHE A 201 -12.17 -20.19 6.58
C PHE A 201 -13.30 -20.44 7.59
N VAL A 202 -13.61 -21.73 7.79
CA VAL A 202 -14.54 -22.13 8.85
C VAL A 202 -13.77 -22.15 10.15
N LEU A 203 -13.82 -21.03 10.87
CA LEU A 203 -13.19 -20.89 12.18
C LEU A 203 -14.06 -21.56 13.25
N THR A 204 -13.44 -22.24 14.19
CA THR A 204 -14.05 -22.63 15.46
C THR A 204 -14.41 -21.38 16.28
N GLU A 205 -15.23 -21.55 17.31
CA GLU A 205 -15.59 -20.45 18.22
C GLU A 205 -14.35 -19.84 18.88
N GLN A 206 -13.38 -20.68 19.28
CA GLN A 206 -12.13 -20.21 19.88
C GLN A 206 -11.27 -19.42 18.88
N GLU A 207 -11.16 -19.90 17.64
CA GLU A 207 -10.43 -19.19 16.58
C GLU A 207 -11.09 -17.87 16.21
N THR A 208 -12.43 -17.81 16.23
CA THR A 208 -13.19 -16.57 16.01
C THR A 208 -12.90 -15.55 17.11
N LEU A 209 -12.91 -15.99 18.38
CA LEU A 209 -12.55 -15.14 19.52
C LEU A 209 -11.10 -14.67 19.46
N GLN A 210 -10.18 -15.50 18.95
CA GLN A 210 -8.79 -15.10 18.74
C GLN A 210 -8.67 -14.10 17.59
N ALA A 211 -9.36 -14.31 16.47
CA ALA A 211 -9.36 -13.42 15.31
C ALA A 211 -9.86 -12.02 15.64
N SER A 212 -10.81 -11.90 16.57
CA SER A 212 -11.32 -10.61 17.05
C SER A 212 -10.40 -9.89 18.05
N ARG A 213 -9.27 -10.48 18.47
CA ARG A 213 -8.34 -9.80 19.39
C ARG A 213 -7.45 -8.83 18.61
N PHE A 214 -7.38 -7.61 19.11
CA PHE A 214 -6.42 -6.63 18.61
C PHE A 214 -5.02 -6.98 19.11
N THR A 215 -4.11 -7.27 18.19
CA THR A 215 -2.74 -7.69 18.51
C THR A 215 -1.75 -7.24 17.45
N LEU A 216 -0.44 -7.38 17.74
CA LEU A 216 0.62 -7.15 16.76
C LEU A 216 0.61 -8.30 15.74
N GLN A 217 0.32 -7.97 14.48
CA GLN A 217 0.16 -8.90 13.37
C GLN A 217 1.45 -9.14 12.61
N ALA A 218 2.29 -8.12 12.45
CA ALA A 218 3.52 -8.25 11.70
C ALA A 218 4.49 -7.10 11.89
N PHE A 219 5.72 -7.37 11.46
CA PHE A 219 6.76 -6.40 11.21
C PHE A 219 7.19 -6.49 9.74
N GLU A 220 7.44 -5.35 9.12
CA GLU A 220 8.00 -5.27 7.78
C GLU A 220 9.18 -4.28 7.76
N PHE A 221 10.22 -4.62 7.01
CA PHE A 221 11.27 -3.69 6.65
C PHE A 221 11.37 -3.62 5.12
N VAL A 222 11.33 -2.42 4.57
CA VAL A 222 11.47 -2.17 3.14
C VAL A 222 12.64 -1.24 2.93
N LEU A 223 13.53 -1.58 2.00
CA LEU A 223 14.58 -0.71 1.51
C LEU A 223 14.32 -0.42 0.02
N PRO A 224 13.53 0.63 -0.27
CA PRO A 224 13.25 1.09 -1.61
C PRO A 224 14.44 1.87 -2.16
N PHE A 225 14.73 1.65 -3.42
CA PHE A 225 15.66 2.41 -4.24
C PHE A 225 14.91 2.98 -5.42
N SER A 226 15.08 4.28 -5.68
CA SER A 226 14.42 4.97 -6.77
C SER A 226 15.44 5.68 -7.67
N LEU A 227 15.13 5.69 -8.96
CA LEU A 227 15.85 6.42 -9.99
C LEU A 227 14.84 7.27 -10.77
N THR A 228 14.91 8.58 -10.57
CA THR A 228 13.95 9.54 -11.12
C THR A 228 14.56 10.35 -12.26
N PHE A 229 13.84 10.42 -13.38
CA PHE A 229 14.14 11.25 -14.54
C PHE A 229 12.94 12.18 -14.82
N GLN A 230 13.03 13.42 -14.35
CA GLN A 230 11.92 14.38 -14.42
C GLN A 230 10.64 13.82 -13.76
N ASN A 231 9.70 13.36 -14.58
CA ASN A 231 8.40 12.85 -14.14
C ASN A 231 8.33 11.31 -14.12
N LEU A 232 9.37 10.62 -14.60
CA LEU A 232 9.44 9.16 -14.63
C LEU A 232 10.28 8.67 -13.46
N GLU A 233 9.77 7.70 -12.70
CA GLU A 233 10.49 7.04 -11.63
C GLU A 233 10.59 5.54 -11.90
N LEU A 234 11.78 4.98 -11.73
CA LEU A 234 12.03 3.54 -11.70
C LEU A 234 12.33 3.14 -10.27
N LYS A 235 11.63 2.13 -9.75
CA LYS A 235 11.70 1.74 -8.35
C LYS A 235 12.05 0.27 -8.19
N LEU A 236 12.90 -0.05 -7.21
CA LEU A 236 13.26 -1.40 -6.78
C LEU A 236 13.25 -1.48 -5.26
N ASP A 237 12.49 -2.43 -4.71
CA ASP A 237 12.31 -2.60 -3.27
C ASP A 237 12.93 -3.91 -2.80
N LEU A 238 13.77 -3.84 -1.77
CA LEU A 238 14.17 -4.99 -0.98
C LEU A 238 13.25 -5.10 0.24
N ASN A 239 12.39 -6.11 0.25
CA ASN A 239 11.40 -6.30 1.30
C ASN A 239 11.83 -7.45 2.22
N PHE A 240 11.62 -7.25 3.52
CA PHE A 240 11.63 -8.27 4.55
C PHE A 240 10.31 -8.24 5.31
N LEU A 241 9.60 -9.35 5.29
CA LEU A 241 8.33 -9.50 5.97
C LEU A 241 8.45 -10.51 7.10
N GLN A 242 7.96 -10.17 8.29
CA GLN A 242 7.85 -11.04 9.44
C GLN A 242 6.41 -11.08 9.94
N PRO A 243 5.62 -12.07 9.51
CA PRO A 243 4.33 -12.38 10.12
C PRO A 243 4.51 -12.75 11.60
N LEU A 244 3.61 -12.26 12.47
CA LEU A 244 3.56 -12.53 13.91
C LEU A 244 2.15 -13.00 14.29
N GLN A 245 2.02 -13.86 15.31
CA GLN A 245 0.73 -14.45 15.71
C GLN A 245 -0.04 -15.09 14.54
N VAL A 246 0.68 -15.85 13.73
CA VAL A 246 0.11 -16.62 12.62
C VAL A 246 -0.63 -17.85 13.20
N PRO A 247 -1.93 -18.03 12.92
CA PRO A 247 -2.65 -19.23 13.34
C PRO A 247 -2.10 -20.51 12.67
N ASP A 248 -2.34 -21.69 13.26
CA ASP A 248 -1.81 -22.96 12.75
C ASP A 248 -2.28 -23.32 11.32
N TYR A 249 -3.40 -22.75 10.87
CA TYR A 249 -3.96 -22.94 9.53
C TYR A 249 -3.42 -21.93 8.49
N ASP A 250 -2.58 -20.98 8.90
CA ASP A 250 -1.91 -20.03 8.01
C ASP A 250 -0.41 -20.36 7.95
N SER A 251 0.09 -20.59 6.74
CA SER A 251 1.49 -20.95 6.49
C SER A 251 2.40 -19.74 6.20
N SER A 252 1.93 -18.53 6.52
CA SER A 252 2.72 -17.30 6.38
C SER A 252 4.01 -17.40 7.19
N SER A 253 5.13 -17.08 6.55
CA SER A 253 6.45 -17.19 7.17
C SER A 253 7.34 -16.01 6.80
N SER A 254 8.40 -15.84 7.59
CA SER A 254 9.39 -14.78 7.36
C SER A 254 10.03 -14.93 6.00
N ARG A 255 10.12 -13.85 5.23
CA ARG A 255 10.75 -13.92 3.90
C ARG A 255 11.31 -12.61 3.41
N PHE A 256 12.29 -12.76 2.52
CA PHE A 256 12.81 -11.69 1.69
C PHE A 256 12.26 -11.81 0.28
N PHE A 257 11.96 -10.68 -0.35
CA PHE A 257 11.60 -10.62 -1.76
C PHE A 257 11.90 -9.26 -2.37
N LEU A 258 12.12 -9.27 -3.68
CA LEU A 258 12.33 -8.05 -4.47
C LEU A 258 11.06 -7.71 -5.22
N SER A 259 10.58 -6.48 -5.08
CA SER A 259 9.52 -5.91 -5.92
C SER A 259 10.07 -4.70 -6.68
N GLY A 260 9.36 -4.24 -7.68
CA GLY A 260 9.78 -3.06 -8.43
C GLY A 260 8.65 -2.51 -9.26
N GLY A 261 8.81 -1.27 -9.67
CA GLY A 261 7.75 -0.55 -10.36
C GLY A 261 8.28 0.60 -11.20
N ILE A 262 7.35 1.17 -11.97
CA ILE A 262 7.56 2.35 -12.79
C ILE A 262 6.40 3.29 -12.51
N SER A 263 6.72 4.52 -12.13
CA SER A 263 5.73 5.57 -11.86
C SER A 263 5.95 6.74 -12.83
N TYR A 264 4.86 7.41 -13.22
CA TYR A 264 4.91 8.59 -14.08
C TYR A 264 3.92 9.65 -13.60
N LEU A 265 4.40 10.89 -13.46
CA LEU A 265 3.62 12.04 -13.01
C LEU A 265 3.29 12.98 -14.18
N ILE A 266 2.01 13.27 -14.38
CA ILE A 266 1.52 14.18 -15.42
C ILE A 266 0.99 15.44 -14.72
N PRO A 267 1.76 16.54 -14.66
CA PRO A 267 1.30 17.78 -14.05
C PRO A 267 0.33 18.50 -14.98
N PHE A 268 -0.79 18.99 -14.42
CA PHE A 268 -1.73 19.85 -15.13
C PHE A 268 -1.48 21.30 -14.71
N GLN A 269 -0.66 22.01 -15.48
CA GLN A 269 -0.52 23.46 -15.32
C GLN A 269 -1.73 24.17 -15.94
N LYS A 270 -2.34 25.09 -15.19
CA LYS A 270 -3.32 26.01 -15.77
C LYS A 270 -2.55 27.01 -16.62
N LYS A 271 -2.71 26.97 -17.94
CA LYS A 271 -2.24 28.07 -18.80
C LYS A 271 -2.99 29.33 -18.39
N THR A 272 -2.37 30.19 -17.60
CA THR A 272 -2.79 31.59 -17.46
C THR A 272 -2.62 32.21 -18.84
N LYS A 273 -3.76 32.52 -19.48
CA LYS A 273 -3.82 33.38 -20.66
C LYS A 273 -3.74 34.84 -20.24
#